data_AF-A0A1M5Z375-F1
#
_entry.id   AF-A0A1M5Z375-F1
#
_cell.length_a   1.000
_cell.length_b   1.000
_cell.length_c   1.000
_cell.angle_alpha   90.00
_cell.angle_beta   90.00
_cell.angle_gamma   90.00
#
_symmetry.space_group_name_H-M   'P 1'
#
loop_
_entity.id
_entity.type
_entity.pdbx_description
1 polymer ?
#
loop_
_entity_poly.entity_id
_entity_poly.type
_entity_poly.pdbx_seq_one_letter_code
_entity_poly.pdbx_strand_id
1 'polypeptide(L)'
;MRRLEKPLDDTIAVFEKCIERIKDQGLKQRLEACKQEIHDASREFDSKVGEAMLHTMQPSNMSNGVTTDEMKKVYTNRMAKKLAPGREYYDKLMSLPLFGKCPLCSQRTVSTLDHHLPKAHYPTLVVSPLNLIPACQDCNKTKSEGIPRYAHEETLHPYYDDVEGFSWLKAKLVDPLCQNSCHC
;
A
#
# COMPACT_ATOMS: atom_id res chain seq x y z
N MET A 1 13.81 3.13 2.80
CA MET A 1 12.42 3.60 2.59
C MET A 1 12.37 5.10 2.85
N ARG A 2 11.50 5.84 2.15
CA ARG A 2 11.16 7.24 2.39
C ARG A 2 9.72 7.35 2.91
N ARG A 3 9.50 8.30 3.79
CA ARG A 3 8.17 8.61 4.34
C ARG A 3 7.30 9.28 3.28
N LEU A 4 5.99 9.04 3.35
CA LEU A 4 4.97 9.72 2.56
C LEU A 4 3.91 10.33 3.48
N GLU A 5 3.27 11.39 3.01
CA GLU A 5 2.06 11.90 3.65
C GLU A 5 0.95 10.86 3.56
N LYS A 6 0.27 10.61 4.68
CA LYS A 6 -0.84 9.67 4.76
C LYS A 6 -2.02 10.21 3.94
N PRO A 7 -2.61 9.43 3.01
CA PRO A 7 -3.77 9.88 2.25
C PRO A 7 -4.98 10.05 3.17
N LEU A 8 -5.76 11.11 2.92
CA LEU A 8 -6.96 11.48 3.69
C LEU A 8 -8.28 11.10 2.97
N ASP A 9 -8.19 10.46 1.81
CA ASP A 9 -9.36 10.08 1.03
C ASP A 9 -10.17 9.01 1.78
N ASP A 10 -11.47 9.26 1.91
CA ASP A 10 -12.39 8.33 2.54
C ASP A 10 -12.55 7.06 1.69
N THR A 11 -12.36 5.89 2.31
CA THR A 11 -12.41 4.60 1.62
C THR A 11 -13.79 4.31 1.02
N ILE A 12 -14.89 4.76 1.65
CA ILE A 12 -16.24 4.56 1.09
C ILE A 12 -16.38 5.38 -0.19
N ALA A 13 -16.02 6.66 -0.17
CA ALA A 13 -16.07 7.51 -1.35
C ALA A 13 -15.24 6.94 -2.52
N VAL A 14 -14.03 6.45 -2.23
CA VAL A 14 -13.16 5.81 -3.24
C VAL A 14 -13.82 4.56 -3.83
N PHE A 15 -14.38 3.69 -2.97
CA PHE A 15 -15.03 2.46 -3.42
C PHE A 15 -16.30 2.73 -4.23
N GLU A 16 -17.16 3.64 -3.76
CA GLU A 16 -18.36 4.09 -4.46
C GLU A 16 -18.03 4.64 -5.84
N LYS A 17 -16.98 5.48 -5.92
CA LYS A 17 -16.48 5.98 -7.20
C LYS A 17 -16.13 4.85 -8.14
N CYS A 18 -15.37 3.86 -7.66
CA CYS A 18 -14.97 2.71 -8.47
C CYS A 18 -16.17 1.93 -9.03
N ILE A 19 -17.24 1.77 -8.26
CA ILE A 19 -18.40 0.96 -8.68
C ILE A 19 -19.49 1.76 -9.41
N GLU A 20 -19.40 3.10 -9.46
CA GLU A 20 -20.47 3.99 -9.94
C GLU A 20 -20.97 3.61 -11.36
N ARG A 21 -20.05 3.21 -12.26
CA ARG A 21 -20.31 2.87 -13.68
C ARG A 21 -20.35 1.36 -13.95
N ILE A 22 -20.67 0.54 -12.95
CA ILE A 22 -20.94 -0.89 -13.18
C ILE A 22 -22.30 -1.04 -13.87
N LYS A 23 -22.31 -1.71 -15.02
CA LYS A 23 -23.51 -1.93 -15.84
C LYS A 23 -24.40 -3.06 -15.30
N ASP A 24 -23.77 -4.13 -14.83
CA ASP A 24 -24.46 -5.25 -14.19
C ASP A 24 -25.03 -4.78 -12.86
N GLN A 25 -26.36 -4.60 -12.80
CA GLN A 25 -27.05 -4.09 -11.62
C GLN A 25 -27.00 -5.07 -10.45
N GLY A 26 -27.03 -6.38 -10.73
CA GLY A 26 -26.93 -7.39 -9.69
C GLY A 26 -25.56 -7.35 -9.02
N LEU A 27 -24.48 -7.26 -9.82
CA LEU A 27 -23.13 -7.09 -9.29
C LEU A 27 -22.99 -5.77 -8.52
N LYS A 28 -23.51 -4.67 -9.07
CA LYS A 28 -23.45 -3.36 -8.40
C LYS A 28 -24.14 -3.40 -7.04
N GLN A 29 -25.33 -3.98 -6.93
CA GLN A 29 -26.05 -4.11 -5.66
C GLN A 29 -25.29 -4.97 -4.64
N ARG A 30 -24.72 -6.11 -5.06
CA ARG A 30 -23.90 -6.95 -4.17
C ARG A 30 -22.67 -6.20 -3.65
N LEU A 31 -22.00 -5.44 -4.52
CA LEU A 31 -20.85 -4.61 -4.14
C LEU A 31 -21.25 -3.47 -3.20
N GLU A 32 -22.36 -2.78 -3.48
CA GLU A 32 -22.89 -1.72 -2.62
C GLU A 32 -23.26 -2.24 -1.22
N ALA A 33 -23.73 -3.48 -1.12
CA ALA A 33 -24.00 -4.12 0.17
C ALA A 33 -22.74 -4.44 0.98
N CYS A 34 -21.55 -4.49 0.36
CA CYS A 34 -20.27 -4.73 1.04
C CYS A 34 -19.57 -3.43 1.52
N LYS A 35 -20.15 -2.24 1.32
CA LYS A 35 -19.51 -0.96 1.70
C LYS A 35 -19.05 -0.91 3.15
N GLN A 36 -19.90 -1.37 4.07
CA GLN A 36 -19.59 -1.34 5.50
C GLN A 36 -18.40 -2.26 5.83
N GLU A 37 -18.35 -3.44 5.23
CA GLU A 37 -17.24 -4.40 5.38
C GLU A 37 -15.91 -3.78 4.92
N ILE A 38 -15.92 -3.07 3.79
CA ILE A 38 -14.74 -2.38 3.24
C ILE A 38 -14.28 -1.24 4.15
N HIS A 39 -15.23 -0.45 4.66
CA HIS A 39 -14.95 0.63 5.60
C HIS A 39 -14.34 0.09 6.90
N ASP A 40 -14.94 -0.94 7.48
CA ASP A 40 -14.50 -1.52 8.75
C ASP A 40 -13.12 -2.17 8.61
N ALA A 41 -12.87 -2.89 7.52
CA ALA A 41 -11.54 -3.43 7.23
C ALA A 41 -10.49 -2.31 7.08
N SER A 42 -10.83 -1.21 6.40
CA SER A 42 -9.91 -0.08 6.25
C SER A 42 -9.61 0.62 7.58
N ARG A 43 -10.59 0.71 8.49
CA ARG A 43 -10.40 1.26 9.84
C ARG A 43 -9.58 0.32 10.71
N GLU A 44 -9.83 -0.98 10.64
CA GLU A 44 -9.04 -1.98 11.34
C GLU A 44 -7.57 -1.91 10.89
N PHE A 45 -7.33 -1.84 9.57
CA PHE A 45 -5.99 -1.64 9.01
C PHE A 45 -5.31 -0.41 9.60
N ASP A 46 -5.98 0.75 9.55
CA ASP A 46 -5.44 2.01 10.07
C ASP A 46 -5.05 1.92 11.55
N SER A 47 -5.90 1.29 12.36
CA SER A 47 -5.66 1.12 13.80
C SER A 47 -4.48 0.19 14.12
N LYS A 48 -4.12 -0.73 13.21
CA LYS A 48 -3.15 -1.80 13.50
C LYS A 48 -1.78 -1.57 12.88
N VAL A 49 -1.71 -0.94 11.72
CA VAL A 49 -0.46 -0.75 10.97
C VAL A 49 0.57 0.09 11.72
N GLY A 50 0.14 1.15 12.40
CA GLY A 50 1.03 2.00 13.20
C GLY A 50 1.55 1.34 14.48
N GLU A 51 0.91 0.25 14.93
CA GLU A 51 1.28 -0.50 16.14
C GLU A 51 1.98 -1.84 15.81
N ALA A 52 2.31 -2.09 14.54
CA ALA A 52 2.85 -3.38 14.07
C ALA A 52 1.96 -4.57 14.46
N MET A 53 0.64 -4.41 14.29
CA MET A 53 -0.38 -5.40 14.62
C MET A 53 -1.13 -5.97 13.40
N LEU A 54 -0.66 -5.73 12.17
CA LEU A 54 -1.30 -6.29 10.97
C LEU A 54 -1.32 -7.81 10.95
N HIS A 55 -0.36 -8.48 11.58
CA HIS A 55 -0.35 -9.93 11.75
C HIS A 55 -1.58 -10.48 12.51
N THR A 56 -2.29 -9.63 13.25
CA THR A 56 -3.53 -9.99 13.94
C THR A 56 -4.77 -9.85 13.05
N MET A 57 -4.67 -9.15 11.92
CA MET A 57 -5.77 -9.04 10.94
C MET A 57 -5.92 -10.35 10.20
N GLN A 58 -7.09 -10.96 10.30
CA GLN A 58 -7.38 -12.20 9.58
C GLN A 58 -7.64 -11.93 8.09
N PRO A 59 -7.20 -12.83 7.19
CA PRO A 59 -7.65 -12.82 5.80
C PRO A 59 -9.18 -12.74 5.74
N SER A 60 -9.70 -11.91 4.86
CA SER A 60 -11.14 -11.69 4.71
C SER A 60 -11.67 -12.37 3.46
N ASN A 61 -12.89 -12.88 3.57
CA ASN A 61 -13.71 -13.22 2.41
C ASN A 61 -14.79 -12.16 2.29
N MET A 62 -15.19 -11.87 1.06
CA MET A 62 -16.28 -10.92 0.83
C MET A 62 -17.63 -11.54 1.19
N SER A 63 -18.51 -10.72 1.76
CA SER A 63 -19.91 -11.07 1.97
C SER A 63 -20.78 -10.83 0.72
N ASN A 64 -22.10 -11.05 0.84
CA ASN A 64 -23.11 -10.77 -0.19
C ASN A 64 -22.90 -11.47 -1.54
N GLY A 65 -22.20 -12.61 -1.57
CA GLY A 65 -21.92 -13.35 -2.81
C GLY A 65 -20.97 -12.63 -3.77
N VAL A 66 -20.23 -11.61 -3.29
CA VAL A 66 -19.10 -11.03 -4.02
C VAL A 66 -17.91 -11.97 -3.86
N THR A 67 -17.13 -12.15 -4.91
CA THR A 67 -15.92 -12.96 -4.93
C THR A 67 -14.67 -12.10 -4.80
N THR A 68 -13.57 -12.70 -4.30
CA THR A 68 -12.25 -12.07 -4.29
C THR A 68 -11.83 -11.61 -5.70
N ASP A 69 -12.17 -12.38 -6.73
CA ASP A 69 -11.83 -12.01 -8.11
C ASP A 69 -12.69 -10.86 -8.66
N GLU A 70 -13.96 -10.74 -8.25
CA GLU A 70 -14.75 -9.54 -8.53
C GLU A 70 -14.13 -8.31 -7.85
N MET A 71 -13.65 -8.41 -6.61
CA MET A 71 -12.96 -7.30 -5.93
C MET A 71 -11.62 -6.94 -6.59
N LYS A 72 -10.82 -7.94 -7.00
CA LYS A 72 -9.62 -7.69 -7.81
C LYS A 72 -9.96 -6.94 -9.09
N LYS A 73 -11.10 -7.26 -9.73
CA LYS A 73 -11.60 -6.56 -10.93
C LYS A 73 -12.09 -5.14 -10.63
N VAL A 74 -12.61 -4.85 -9.43
CA VAL A 74 -12.91 -3.48 -9.01
C VAL A 74 -11.62 -2.65 -9.05
N TYR A 75 -10.54 -3.12 -8.43
CA TYR A 75 -9.25 -2.42 -8.51
C TYR A 75 -8.75 -2.31 -9.97
N THR A 76 -8.56 -3.43 -10.67
CA THR A 76 -7.89 -3.42 -11.99
C THR A 76 -8.67 -2.68 -13.06
N ASN A 77 -9.99 -2.86 -13.12
CA ASN A 77 -10.81 -2.30 -14.21
C ASN A 77 -11.45 -0.96 -13.86
N ARG A 78 -11.59 -0.63 -12.57
CA ARG A 78 -12.35 0.55 -12.14
C ARG A 78 -11.51 1.62 -11.43
N MET A 79 -10.40 1.24 -10.80
CA MET A 79 -9.47 2.18 -10.17
C MET A 79 -8.22 2.38 -11.03
N ALA A 80 -7.46 1.32 -11.31
CA ALA A 80 -6.15 1.42 -11.97
C ALA A 80 -6.25 1.75 -13.48
N LYS A 81 -7.29 1.23 -14.16
CA LYS A 81 -7.46 1.42 -15.60
C LYS A 81 -7.62 2.89 -15.96
N LYS A 82 -6.91 3.35 -17.00
CA LYS A 82 -7.05 4.71 -17.54
C LYS A 82 -8.50 5.01 -17.87
N LEU A 83 -8.94 6.24 -17.60
CA LEU A 83 -10.31 6.74 -17.84
C LEU A 83 -11.40 6.03 -17.03
N ALA A 84 -11.04 5.13 -16.12
CA ALA A 84 -12.00 4.54 -15.21
C ALA A 84 -12.40 5.53 -14.10
N PRO A 85 -13.57 5.37 -13.46
CA PRO A 85 -14.05 6.32 -12.46
C PRO A 85 -13.08 6.56 -11.29
N GLY A 86 -12.50 5.50 -10.72
CA GLY A 86 -11.57 5.59 -9.59
C GLY A 86 -10.15 5.98 -10.00
N ARG A 87 -9.92 6.30 -11.27
CA ARG A 87 -8.59 6.63 -11.80
C ARG A 87 -8.01 7.87 -11.14
N GLU A 88 -8.84 8.83 -10.75
CA GLU A 88 -8.41 10.04 -10.05
C GLU A 88 -7.67 9.73 -8.74
N TYR A 89 -8.17 8.77 -7.96
CA TYR A 89 -7.52 8.34 -6.71
C TYR A 89 -6.23 7.58 -6.99
N TYR A 90 -6.21 6.75 -8.03
CA TYR A 90 -4.99 6.08 -8.45
C TYR A 90 -3.88 7.08 -8.81
N ASP A 91 -4.20 8.08 -9.65
CA ASP A 91 -3.24 9.08 -10.09
C ASP A 91 -2.80 10.00 -8.93
N LYS A 92 -3.72 10.33 -8.01
CA LYS A 92 -3.40 11.06 -6.78
C LYS A 92 -2.36 10.32 -5.94
N LEU A 93 -2.59 9.03 -5.64
CA LEU A 93 -1.64 8.22 -4.88
C LEU A 93 -0.29 8.13 -5.60
N MET A 94 -0.29 7.84 -6.91
CA MET A 94 0.92 7.78 -7.73
C MET A 94 1.75 9.07 -7.72
N SER A 95 1.12 10.22 -7.46
CA SER A 95 1.78 11.54 -7.39
C SER A 95 2.39 11.89 -6.03
N LEU A 96 2.07 11.13 -4.96
CA LEU A 96 2.56 11.42 -3.60
C LEU A 96 4.09 11.43 -3.46
N PRO A 97 4.86 10.51 -4.09
CA PRO A 97 6.29 10.46 -3.85
C PRO A 97 7.05 11.63 -4.47
N LEU A 98 7.88 12.30 -3.66
CA LEU A 98 8.73 13.37 -4.12
C LEU A 98 9.64 12.92 -5.29
N PHE A 99 9.67 13.72 -6.35
CA PHE A 99 10.39 13.43 -7.60
C PHE A 99 9.99 12.08 -8.26
N GLY A 100 8.81 11.54 -7.93
CA GLY A 100 8.34 10.25 -8.45
C GLY A 100 9.21 9.07 -8.02
N LYS A 101 10.03 9.19 -6.97
CA LYS A 101 10.89 8.10 -6.50
C LYS A 101 10.11 7.12 -5.64
N CYS A 102 10.31 5.83 -5.88
CA CYS A 102 9.68 4.76 -5.12
C CYS A 102 9.99 4.92 -3.63
N PRO A 103 8.98 5.07 -2.75
CA PRO A 103 9.18 5.22 -1.31
C PRO A 103 9.81 3.97 -0.70
N LEU A 104 9.57 2.78 -1.24
CA LEU A 104 10.09 1.53 -0.66
C LEU A 104 11.61 1.41 -0.80
N CYS A 105 12.14 1.58 -2.03
CA CYS A 105 13.59 1.47 -2.28
C CYS A 105 14.34 2.80 -2.38
N SER A 106 13.65 3.91 -2.63
CA SER A 106 14.23 5.25 -2.86
C SER A 106 15.15 5.37 -4.07
N GLN A 107 15.21 4.36 -4.95
CA GLN A 107 16.10 4.31 -6.11
C GLN A 107 15.37 4.57 -7.43
N ARG A 108 14.31 3.80 -7.69
CA ARG A 108 13.63 3.74 -9.00
C ARG A 108 12.40 4.64 -9.05
N THR A 109 11.89 4.93 -10.24
CA THR A 109 10.65 5.68 -10.43
C THR A 109 9.42 4.83 -10.10
N VAL A 110 8.39 5.43 -9.51
CA VAL A 110 7.11 4.77 -9.31
C VAL A 110 6.41 4.49 -10.64
N SER A 111 5.77 3.34 -10.72
CA SER A 111 5.03 2.92 -11.92
C SER A 111 3.79 2.07 -11.62
N THR A 112 3.56 1.74 -10.35
CA THR A 112 2.42 0.92 -9.89
C THR A 112 1.99 1.35 -8.49
N LEU A 113 0.78 0.95 -8.08
CA LEU A 113 0.43 0.88 -6.66
C LEU A 113 0.58 -0.57 -6.17
N ASP A 114 1.30 -0.71 -5.07
CA ASP A 114 1.53 -1.93 -4.30
C ASP A 114 0.46 -2.04 -3.20
N HIS A 115 -0.09 -3.24 -2.99
CA HIS A 115 -1.07 -3.52 -1.94
C HIS A 115 -0.35 -3.96 -0.67
N HIS A 116 -0.30 -3.13 0.39
CA HIS A 116 0.44 -3.42 1.63
C HIS A 116 0.12 -4.82 2.18
N LEU A 117 -1.16 -5.09 2.42
CA LEU A 117 -1.72 -6.43 2.56
C LEU A 117 -2.25 -6.93 1.20
N PRO A 118 -1.93 -8.18 0.83
CA PRO A 118 -2.16 -8.69 -0.52
C PRO A 118 -3.66 -8.84 -0.85
N LYS A 119 -4.07 -8.29 -2.00
CA LYS A 119 -5.45 -8.37 -2.52
C LYS A 119 -5.99 -9.80 -2.72
N ALA A 120 -5.13 -10.81 -2.74
CA ALA A 120 -5.54 -12.21 -2.81
C ALA A 120 -6.18 -12.70 -1.50
N HIS A 121 -5.78 -12.11 -0.37
CA HIS A 121 -6.20 -12.50 0.98
C HIS A 121 -7.02 -11.42 1.69
N TYR A 122 -6.91 -10.16 1.24
CA TYR A 122 -7.64 -9.02 1.80
C TYR A 122 -8.43 -8.29 0.71
N PRO A 123 -9.48 -8.92 0.14
CA PRO A 123 -10.30 -8.32 -0.91
C PRO A 123 -11.04 -7.06 -0.47
N THR A 124 -11.28 -6.88 0.83
CA THR A 124 -11.88 -5.67 1.41
C THR A 124 -10.97 -4.45 1.37
N LEU A 125 -9.65 -4.65 1.22
CA LEU A 125 -8.64 -3.59 1.20
C LEU A 125 -8.14 -3.24 -0.22
N VAL A 126 -8.72 -3.82 -1.27
CA VAL A 126 -8.19 -3.67 -2.65
C VAL A 126 -8.19 -2.24 -3.19
N VAL A 127 -9.08 -1.39 -2.69
CA VAL A 127 -9.17 0.03 -3.07
C VAL A 127 -8.92 0.97 -1.89
N SER A 128 -8.57 0.44 -0.71
CA SER A 128 -8.29 1.28 0.46
C SER A 128 -7.03 2.11 0.18
N PRO A 129 -7.09 3.46 0.21
CA PRO A 129 -5.92 4.31 -0.03
C PRO A 129 -4.77 4.02 0.94
N LEU A 130 -5.10 3.68 2.19
CA LEU A 130 -4.12 3.36 3.23
C LEU A 130 -3.35 2.08 2.94
N ASN A 131 -3.97 1.12 2.25
CA ASN A 131 -3.36 -0.14 1.83
C ASN A 131 -2.63 -0.04 0.48
N LEU A 132 -2.65 1.11 -0.19
CA LEU A 132 -2.10 1.31 -1.54
C LEU A 132 -0.88 2.22 -1.51
N ILE A 133 0.28 1.66 -1.86
CA ILE A 133 1.57 2.33 -1.79
C ILE A 133 2.14 2.54 -3.20
N PRO A 134 2.46 3.77 -3.61
CA PRO A 134 3.22 4.00 -4.83
C PRO A 134 4.52 3.22 -4.81
N ALA A 135 4.80 2.47 -5.87
CA ALA A 135 5.96 1.60 -5.94
C ALA A 135 6.49 1.49 -7.38
N CYS A 136 7.78 1.17 -7.50
CA CYS A 136 8.32 0.68 -8.76
C CYS A 136 7.90 -0.80 -8.97
N GLN A 137 7.92 -1.25 -10.22
CA GLN A 137 7.55 -2.63 -10.56
C GLN A 137 8.35 -3.68 -9.80
N ASP A 138 9.67 -3.50 -9.64
CA ASP A 138 10.50 -4.47 -8.93
C ASP A 138 10.11 -4.60 -7.47
N CYS A 139 9.90 -3.49 -6.73
CA CYS A 139 9.46 -3.57 -5.34
C CYS A 139 8.10 -4.27 -5.22
N ASN A 140 7.14 -3.92 -6.08
CA ASN A 140 5.81 -4.52 -6.08
C ASN A 140 5.87 -6.04 -6.42
N LYS A 141 6.75 -6.44 -7.34
CA LYS A 141 6.91 -7.85 -7.74
C LYS A 141 7.69 -8.68 -6.71
N THR A 142 8.74 -8.11 -6.11
CA THR A 142 9.55 -8.78 -5.08
C THR A 142 8.73 -8.98 -3.82
N LYS A 143 7.81 -8.07 -3.54
CA LYS A 143 6.86 -8.24 -2.47
C LYS A 143 6.01 -9.49 -2.72
N SER A 144 6.26 -10.51 -1.91
CA SER A 144 5.50 -11.75 -1.91
C SER A 144 4.03 -11.49 -1.54
N GLU A 145 3.15 -12.45 -1.83
CA GLU A 145 1.78 -12.48 -1.26
C GLU A 145 1.76 -12.91 0.22
N GLY A 146 2.91 -12.80 0.89
CA GLY A 146 3.09 -13.18 2.29
C GLY A 146 2.26 -12.30 3.22
N ILE A 147 1.62 -12.94 4.19
CA ILE A 147 0.91 -12.29 5.28
C ILE A 147 1.80 -12.44 6.52
N PRO A 148 2.09 -11.35 7.26
CA PRO A 148 2.87 -11.44 8.48
C PRO A 148 2.13 -12.31 9.50
N ARG A 149 2.82 -13.26 10.12
CA ARG A 149 2.31 -14.10 11.22
C ARG A 149 2.66 -13.52 12.58
N TYR A 150 3.68 -12.67 12.63
CA TYR A 150 4.19 -12.03 13.84
C TYR A 150 4.55 -10.58 13.55
N ALA A 151 4.52 -9.73 14.59
CA ALA A 151 4.84 -8.29 14.48
C ALA A 151 6.20 -8.01 13.81
N HIS A 152 7.23 -8.82 14.08
CA HIS A 152 8.57 -8.63 13.52
C HIS A 152 8.70 -9.00 12.03
N GLU A 153 7.68 -9.64 11.45
CA GLU A 153 7.60 -9.91 10.01
C GLU A 153 6.95 -8.75 9.24
N GLU A 154 6.32 -7.80 9.94
CA GLU A 154 5.70 -6.64 9.32
C GLU A 154 6.76 -5.71 8.73
N THR A 155 6.60 -5.40 7.44
CA THR A 155 7.51 -4.50 6.74
C THR A 155 7.15 -3.05 7.01
N LEU A 156 8.15 -2.18 6.98
CA LEU A 156 7.94 -0.74 7.12
C LEU A 156 6.90 -0.19 6.14
N HIS A 157 6.02 0.66 6.63
CA HIS A 157 4.92 1.26 5.92
C HIS A 157 5.15 2.78 5.70
N PRO A 158 5.30 3.27 4.46
CA PRO A 158 5.67 4.66 4.19
C PRO A 158 4.76 5.75 4.79
N TYR A 159 3.48 5.45 5.03
CA TYR A 159 2.53 6.38 5.67
C TYR A 159 2.61 6.44 7.20
N TYR A 160 3.13 5.41 7.86
CA TYR A 160 3.09 5.28 9.33
C TYR A 160 4.48 5.29 9.97
N ASP A 161 5.48 4.76 9.27
CA ASP A 161 6.84 4.66 9.79
C ASP A 161 7.70 5.83 9.31
N ASP A 162 8.32 6.52 10.27
CA ASP A 162 9.35 7.51 10.01
C ASP A 162 10.72 6.97 10.41
N VAL A 163 11.48 6.55 9.40
CA VAL A 163 12.83 6.00 9.58
C VAL A 163 13.94 6.90 9.03
N GLU A 164 13.60 8.10 8.56
CA GLU A 164 14.55 8.97 7.85
C GLU A 164 15.57 9.59 8.82
N GLY A 165 15.20 9.75 10.10
CA GLY A 165 16.09 10.26 11.15
C GLY A 165 17.11 9.23 11.69
N PHE A 166 17.04 7.97 11.30
CA PHE A 166 17.89 6.92 11.86
C PHE A 166 19.25 6.83 11.16
N SER A 167 20.33 6.81 11.94
CA SER A 167 21.69 6.58 11.44
C SER A 167 21.95 5.08 11.24
N TRP A 168 21.51 4.53 10.11
CA TRP A 168 21.61 3.10 9.79
C TRP A 168 23.04 2.58 9.60
N LEU A 169 23.91 3.37 8.96
CA LEU A 169 25.29 2.99 8.65
C LEU A 169 26.23 4.10 9.09
N LYS A 170 27.19 3.75 9.96
CA LYS A 170 28.33 4.59 10.31
C LYS A 170 29.57 3.96 9.69
N ALA A 171 30.27 4.72 8.88
CA ALA A 171 31.55 4.31 8.33
C ALA A 171 32.62 5.31 8.78
N LYS A 172 33.80 4.80 9.12
CA LYS A 172 34.99 5.61 9.35
C LYS A 172 35.93 5.38 8.17
N LEU A 173 36.32 6.46 7.51
CA LEU A 173 37.42 6.40 6.54
C LEU A 173 38.71 6.14 7.32
N VAL A 174 39.40 5.07 6.96
CA VAL A 174 40.75 4.79 7.45
C VAL A 174 41.67 5.03 6.27
N ASP A 175 42.52 6.06 6.38
CA ASP A 175 43.60 6.27 5.43
C ASP A 175 44.73 5.28 5.75
N PRO A 176 45.03 4.32 4.86
CA PRO A 176 46.12 3.38 5.08
C PRO A 176 47.50 4.04 5.06
N LEU A 177 47.63 5.28 4.57
CA LEU A 177 48.91 6.01 4.51
C LEU A 177 49.22 6.83 5.77
N CYS A 178 48.24 7.06 6.67
CA CYS A 178 48.44 7.82 7.90
C CYS A 178 48.81 6.97 9.14
N GLN A 179 49.14 5.68 8.98
CA GLN A 179 49.50 4.82 10.11
C GLN A 179 50.98 4.89 10.52
N ASN A 180 51.86 5.52 9.71
CA ASN A 180 53.32 5.49 9.92
C ASN A 180 54.01 6.87 9.99
N SER A 181 53.29 7.97 10.20
CA SER A 181 53.89 9.32 10.21
C SER A 181 53.49 10.15 11.44
N CYS A 182 53.77 9.60 12.63
CA CYS A 182 53.90 10.40 13.85
C CYS A 182 55.20 10.02 14.56
N HIS A 183 56.34 10.43 14.01
CA HIS A 183 57.59 10.69 14.73
C HIS A 183 58.31 11.84 13.99
N CYS A 184 58.04 13.07 14.43
CA CYS A 184 58.93 14.22 14.34
C CYS A 184 58.79 14.97 15.67
#